data_AF-A0A1V9Y943-F1
#
_entry.id   AF-A0A1V9Y943-F1
#
_cell.length_a   1.000
_cell.length_b   1.000
_cell.length_c   1.000
_cell.angle_alpha   90.00
_cell.angle_beta   90.00
_cell.angle_gamma   90.00
#
_symmetry.space_group_name_H-M   'P 1'
#
loop_
_entity.id
_entity.type
_entity.pdbx_description
1 polymer ?
#
loop_
_entity_poly.entity_id
_entity_poly.type
_entity_poly.pdbx_seq_one_letter_code
_entity_poly.pdbx_strand_id
1 'polypeptide(L)'
;MAGVLTSRELLVLITAFQDGIDADLRPLRHKKLLYCRRAFDPTQLEAFHSDFAPWWHAQGTSGLDRLLAAMPYTRRLVAVCAAKYNYPAVVRYLCERFPDSMSNIMLHTAAREGNLDLVRFFVDASFTGSISDLWCIAVNTNNVALVALLVEIRPLQVPTWLGTSMSLSPAMAQILLAHGIDLTPSAMYSAAKDGCLE
;
A
#
# COMPACT_ATOMS: atom_id res chain seq x y z
N MET A 1 -31.72 10.71 -36.51
CA MET A 1 -31.49 9.98 -35.24
C MET A 1 -30.89 10.85 -34.12
N ALA A 2 -31.04 12.19 -34.13
CA ALA A 2 -30.42 13.07 -33.13
C ALA A 2 -31.34 13.47 -31.95
N GLY A 3 -32.67 13.27 -32.06
CA GLY A 3 -33.64 13.79 -31.09
C GLY A 3 -33.73 13.02 -29.75
N VAL A 4 -33.12 11.84 -29.66
CA VAL A 4 -33.19 11.01 -28.44
C VAL A 4 -32.37 11.62 -27.31
N LEU A 5 -31.25 12.29 -27.63
CA LEU A 5 -30.37 12.93 -26.64
C LEU A 5 -30.81 14.35 -26.26
N THR A 6 -31.83 14.91 -26.92
CA THR A 6 -32.36 16.25 -26.61
C THR A 6 -33.64 16.21 -25.79
N SER A 7 -34.31 15.05 -25.70
CA SER A 7 -35.46 14.87 -24.81
C SER A 7 -34.99 14.64 -23.37
N ARG A 8 -35.41 15.56 -22.50
CA ARG A 8 -35.11 15.50 -21.07
C ARG A 8 -35.75 14.28 -20.42
N GLU A 9 -36.95 13.87 -20.83
CA GLU A 9 -37.61 12.69 -20.29
C GLU A 9 -36.85 11.40 -20.66
N LEU A 10 -36.40 11.28 -21.91
CA LEU A 10 -35.62 10.13 -22.36
C LEU A 10 -34.25 10.08 -21.70
N LEU A 11 -33.56 11.21 -21.50
CA LEU A 11 -32.31 11.25 -20.75
C LEU A 11 -32.48 10.79 -19.29
N VAL A 12 -33.56 11.21 -18.62
CA VAL A 12 -33.86 10.75 -17.25
C VAL A 12 -34.15 9.25 -17.22
N LEU A 13 -34.90 8.71 -18.18
CA LEU A 13 -35.18 7.27 -18.26
C LEU A 13 -33.92 6.46 -18.61
N ILE A 14 -33.06 6.95 -19.50
CA ILE A 14 -31.80 6.29 -19.88
C ILE A 14 -30.84 6.26 -18.67
N THR A 15 -30.72 7.38 -17.95
CA THR A 15 -29.88 7.45 -16.74
C THR A 15 -30.48 6.72 -15.55
N ALA A 16 -31.80 6.54 -15.47
CA ALA A 16 -32.46 5.73 -14.46
C ALA A 16 -32.35 4.21 -14.74
N PHE A 17 -32.19 3.80 -16.00
CA PHE A 17 -32.11 2.38 -16.38
C PHE A 17 -30.67 1.86 -16.51
N GLN A 18 -29.69 2.74 -16.74
CA GLN A 18 -28.28 2.38 -16.70
C GLN A 18 -27.73 2.74 -15.32
N ASP A 19 -27.08 1.80 -14.62
CA ASP A 19 -26.10 2.13 -13.57
C ASP A 19 -24.98 2.92 -14.27
N GLY A 20 -25.19 4.23 -14.38
CA GLY A 20 -24.38 5.12 -15.20
C GLY A 20 -22.98 5.21 -14.62
N ILE A 21 -22.03 4.54 -15.27
CA ILE A 21 -20.61 4.75 -15.03
C ILE A 21 -20.07 5.47 -16.24
N ASP A 22 -19.37 6.57 -16.01
CA ASP A 22 -18.73 7.36 -17.07
C ASP A 22 -17.89 6.44 -17.98
N ALA A 23 -17.85 6.74 -19.27
CA ALA A 23 -17.22 5.86 -20.26
C ALA A 23 -15.72 5.63 -19.96
N ASP A 24 -15.04 6.63 -19.39
CA ASP A 24 -13.64 6.57 -18.98
C ASP A 24 -13.39 5.70 -17.75
N LEU A 25 -14.42 5.44 -16.93
CA LEU A 25 -14.33 4.56 -15.76
C LEU A 25 -14.57 3.08 -16.08
N ARG A 26 -15.04 2.77 -17.30
CA ARG A 26 -15.34 1.39 -17.72
C ARG A 26 -14.13 0.44 -17.64
N PRO A 27 -12.91 0.83 -18.05
CA PRO A 27 -11.72 -0.03 -17.91
C PRO A 27 -11.44 -0.37 -16.44
N LEU A 28 -11.70 0.58 -15.54
CA LEU A 28 -11.48 0.39 -14.10
C LEU A 28 -12.55 -0.47 -13.43
N ARG A 29 -13.64 -0.80 -14.14
CA ARG A 29 -14.72 -1.65 -13.64
C ARG A 29 -14.32 -3.12 -13.68
N HIS A 30 -13.48 -3.52 -12.73
CA HIS A 30 -13.08 -4.92 -12.56
C HIS A 30 -14.17 -5.72 -11.80
N LYS A 31 -15.02 -6.45 -12.56
CA LYS A 31 -16.18 -7.22 -12.04
C LYS A 31 -15.81 -8.43 -11.15
N LYS A 32 -14.56 -8.86 -11.14
CA LYS A 32 -14.09 -10.09 -10.45
C LYS A 32 -13.33 -9.84 -9.15
N LEU A 33 -13.17 -8.59 -8.71
CA LEU A 33 -12.52 -8.26 -7.44
C LEU A 33 -13.44 -8.57 -6.26
N LEU A 34 -13.83 -9.84 -6.16
CA LEU A 34 -14.50 -10.43 -5.02
C LEU A 34 -13.46 -10.52 -3.91
N TYR A 35 -13.44 -9.48 -3.07
CA TYR A 35 -13.29 -9.56 -1.63
C TYR A 35 -12.60 -10.82 -1.05
N CYS A 36 -11.34 -11.07 -1.39
CA CYS A 36 -10.53 -11.99 -0.60
C CYS A 36 -10.08 -11.25 0.66
N ARG A 37 -10.76 -11.52 1.76
CA ARG A 37 -10.65 -10.90 3.10
C ARG A 37 -9.22 -10.85 3.68
N ARG A 38 -8.21 -11.44 3.02
CA ARG A 38 -6.84 -11.63 3.54
C ARG A 38 -5.72 -11.21 2.59
N ALA A 39 -5.89 -11.23 1.27
CA ALA A 39 -4.86 -10.80 0.31
C ALA A 39 -5.47 -10.48 -1.07
N PHE A 40 -4.92 -9.48 -1.77
CA PHE A 40 -5.24 -9.23 -3.17
C PHE A 40 -4.50 -10.25 -4.05
N ASP A 41 -5.18 -10.79 -5.06
CA ASP A 41 -4.56 -11.55 -6.14
C ASP A 41 -3.59 -10.62 -6.91
N PRO A 42 -2.27 -10.91 -6.95
CA PRO A 42 -1.30 -10.08 -7.64
C PRO A 42 -1.65 -9.83 -9.10
N THR A 43 -2.18 -10.83 -9.79
CA THR A 43 -2.51 -10.74 -11.22
C THR A 43 -3.68 -9.77 -11.46
N GLN A 44 -4.66 -9.76 -10.56
CA GLN A 44 -5.80 -8.84 -10.64
C GLN A 44 -5.38 -7.41 -10.29
N LEU A 45 -4.44 -7.25 -9.37
CA LEU A 45 -3.89 -5.94 -9.02
C LEU A 45 -3.07 -5.36 -10.18
N GLU A 46 -2.29 -6.20 -10.86
CA GLU A 46 -1.53 -5.82 -12.06
C GLU A 46 -2.45 -5.45 -13.23
N ALA A 47 -3.49 -6.24 -13.48
CA ALA A 47 -4.49 -5.92 -14.50
C ALA A 47 -5.19 -4.59 -14.20
N PHE A 48 -5.60 -4.37 -12.95
CA PHE A 48 -6.17 -3.09 -12.55
C PHE A 48 -5.17 -1.94 -12.70
N HIS A 49 -3.92 -2.12 -12.28
CA HIS A 49 -2.87 -1.11 -12.39
C HIS A 49 -2.61 -0.70 -13.85
N SER A 50 -2.61 -1.68 -14.77
CA SER A 50 -2.44 -1.44 -16.20
C SER A 50 -3.49 -0.48 -16.78
N ASP A 51 -4.73 -0.54 -16.28
CA ASP A 51 -5.80 0.39 -16.68
C ASP A 51 -5.78 1.69 -15.84
N PHE A 52 -5.48 1.57 -14.55
CA PHE A 52 -5.53 2.67 -13.59
C PHE A 52 -4.42 3.69 -13.80
N ALA A 53 -3.19 3.25 -14.09
CA ALA A 53 -2.04 4.14 -14.27
C ALA A 53 -2.27 5.19 -15.38
N PRO A 54 -2.57 4.81 -16.64
CA PRO A 54 -2.81 5.79 -17.69
C PRO A 54 -4.04 6.66 -17.43
N TRP A 55 -5.10 6.08 -16.84
CA TRP A 55 -6.30 6.84 -16.48
C TRP A 55 -6.00 7.90 -15.41
N TRP A 56 -5.23 7.55 -14.37
CA TRP A 56 -4.82 8.45 -13.30
C TRP A 56 -3.98 9.61 -13.84
N HIS A 57 -3.04 9.33 -14.74
CA HIS A 57 -2.23 10.38 -15.39
C HIS A 57 -3.08 11.36 -16.20
N ALA A 58 -4.20 10.92 -16.77
CA ALA A 58 -5.10 11.78 -17.54
C ALA A 58 -6.09 12.57 -16.67
N GLN A 59 -6.60 11.96 -15.59
CA GLN A 59 -7.72 12.52 -14.81
C GLN A 59 -7.31 13.19 -13.49
N GLY A 60 -6.20 12.77 -12.89
CA GLY A 60 -5.75 13.28 -11.60
C GLY A 60 -6.77 13.08 -10.46
N THR A 61 -6.70 13.96 -9.45
CA THR A 61 -7.47 13.84 -8.19
C THR A 61 -8.98 14.03 -8.37
N SER A 62 -9.42 14.90 -9.29
CA SER A 62 -10.85 15.05 -9.60
C SER A 62 -11.45 13.79 -10.23
N GLY A 63 -10.63 13.01 -10.95
CA GLY A 63 -10.98 11.68 -11.39
C GLY A 63 -11.25 10.72 -10.24
N LEU A 64 -10.46 10.79 -9.16
CA LEU A 64 -10.63 9.91 -7.99
C LEU A 64 -11.95 10.15 -7.27
N ASP A 65 -12.38 11.40 -7.12
CA ASP A 65 -13.69 11.70 -6.53
C ASP A 65 -14.81 11.03 -7.33
N ARG A 66 -14.77 11.13 -8.67
CA ARG A 66 -15.74 10.47 -9.57
C ARG A 66 -15.66 8.96 -9.47
N LEU A 67 -14.46 8.39 -9.52
CA LEU A 67 -14.23 6.95 -9.43
C LEU A 67 -14.77 6.37 -8.13
N LEU A 68 -14.47 7.01 -6.99
CA LEU A 68 -14.88 6.52 -5.68
C LEU A 68 -16.37 6.76 -5.40
N ALA A 69 -16.98 7.78 -6.01
CA ALA A 69 -18.43 7.98 -5.96
C ALA A 69 -19.17 6.93 -6.81
N ALA A 70 -18.70 6.68 -8.03
CA ALA A 70 -19.34 5.74 -8.96
C ALA A 70 -19.09 4.27 -8.59
N MET A 71 -17.91 3.96 -8.02
CA MET A 71 -17.52 2.59 -7.65
C MET A 71 -16.85 2.56 -6.26
N PRO A 72 -17.59 2.74 -5.16
CA PRO A 72 -17.04 2.82 -3.80
C PRO A 72 -16.21 1.59 -3.37
N TYR A 73 -16.54 0.42 -3.92
CA TYR A 73 -15.83 -0.83 -3.67
C TYR A 73 -14.38 -0.83 -4.18
N THR A 74 -14.04 0.03 -5.16
CA THR A 74 -12.68 0.15 -5.72
C THR A 74 -11.71 0.84 -4.77
N ARG A 75 -12.21 1.51 -3.72
CA ARG A 75 -11.38 2.30 -2.79
C ARG A 75 -10.20 1.50 -2.22
N ARG A 76 -10.45 0.27 -1.76
CA ARG A 76 -9.41 -0.60 -1.20
C ARG A 76 -8.36 -1.00 -2.25
N LEU A 77 -8.81 -1.23 -3.49
CA LEU A 77 -7.94 -1.59 -4.60
C LEU A 77 -7.04 -0.42 -5.00
N VAL A 78 -7.61 0.78 -5.10
CA VAL A 78 -6.86 2.01 -5.37
C VAL A 78 -5.80 2.24 -4.29
N ALA A 79 -6.13 2.03 -3.01
CA ALA A 79 -5.15 2.09 -1.91
C ALA A 79 -3.98 1.12 -2.08
N VAL A 80 -4.26 -0.16 -2.31
CA VAL A 80 -3.20 -1.17 -2.44
C VAL A 80 -2.38 -0.94 -3.70
N CYS A 81 -3.02 -0.56 -4.81
CA CYS A 81 -2.35 -0.17 -6.04
C CYS A 81 -1.42 1.02 -5.80
N ALA A 82 -1.91 2.09 -5.17
CA ALA A 82 -1.13 3.27 -4.87
C ALA A 82 0.05 2.99 -3.93
N ALA A 83 -0.16 2.15 -2.92
CA ALA A 83 0.90 1.74 -2.00
C ALA A 83 1.93 0.81 -2.66
N LYS A 84 1.52 -0.07 -3.58
CA LYS A 84 2.41 -1.00 -4.28
C LYS A 84 3.27 -0.29 -5.32
N TYR A 85 2.64 0.52 -6.18
CA TYR A 85 3.28 1.19 -7.31
C TYR A 85 3.78 2.60 -7.00
N ASN A 86 3.86 2.96 -5.71
CA ASN A 86 4.40 4.23 -5.21
C ASN A 86 3.72 5.49 -5.79
N TYR A 87 2.41 5.63 -5.57
CA TYR A 87 1.63 6.83 -5.95
C TYR A 87 1.34 7.73 -4.74
N PRO A 88 2.30 8.59 -4.32
CA PRO A 88 2.17 9.41 -3.11
C PRO A 88 1.00 10.41 -3.16
N ALA A 89 0.67 10.94 -4.35
CA ALA A 89 -0.47 11.84 -4.51
C ALA A 89 -1.81 11.14 -4.24
N VAL A 90 -1.96 9.88 -4.70
CA VAL A 90 -3.15 9.06 -4.43
C VAL A 90 -3.22 8.69 -2.96
N VAL A 91 -2.08 8.26 -2.38
CA VAL A 91 -2.00 7.92 -0.95
C VAL A 91 -2.40 9.11 -0.08
N ARG A 92 -1.85 10.30 -0.35
CA ARG A 92 -2.18 11.52 0.39
C ARG A 92 -3.66 11.87 0.28
N TYR A 93 -4.20 11.88 -0.93
CA TYR A 93 -5.64 12.10 -1.16
C TYR A 93 -6.51 11.11 -0.37
N LEU A 94 -6.17 9.82 -0.37
CA LEU A 94 -6.91 8.80 0.38
C LEU A 94 -6.80 8.99 1.89
N CYS A 95 -5.64 9.42 2.40
CA CYS A 95 -5.43 9.68 3.83
C CYS A 95 -6.20 10.92 4.31
N GLU A 96 -6.21 11.99 3.51
CA GLU A 96 -6.96 13.23 3.81
C GLU A 96 -8.47 12.98 3.79
N ARG A 97 -8.94 12.15 2.84
CA ARG A 97 -10.38 11.88 2.67
C ARG A 97 -10.91 10.75 3.54
N PHE A 98 -10.07 9.78 3.91
CA PHE A 98 -10.45 8.55 4.62
C PHE A 98 -9.38 8.11 5.66
N PRO A 99 -9.09 8.91 6.69
CA PRO A 99 -7.94 8.74 7.58
C PRO A 99 -7.82 7.36 8.24
N ASP A 100 -8.94 6.76 8.67
CA ASP A 100 -8.89 5.54 9.50
C ASP A 100 -9.08 4.24 8.71
N SER A 101 -9.58 4.29 7.48
CA SER A 101 -10.13 3.08 6.86
C SER A 101 -9.09 2.17 6.18
N MET A 102 -7.92 2.71 5.83
CA MET A 102 -6.96 2.07 4.91
C MET A 102 -5.48 2.35 5.20
N SER A 103 -5.15 3.15 6.20
CA SER A 103 -3.76 3.51 6.53
C SER A 103 -2.89 2.27 6.76
N ASN A 104 -3.36 1.28 7.51
CA ASN A 104 -2.60 0.04 7.81
C ASN A 104 -2.30 -0.80 6.57
N ILE A 105 -3.28 -0.98 5.67
CA ILE A 105 -3.06 -1.81 4.47
C ILE A 105 -2.11 -1.13 3.49
N MET A 106 -2.21 0.19 3.35
CA MET A 106 -1.29 0.97 2.52
C MET A 106 0.12 0.95 3.11
N LEU A 107 0.25 1.15 4.42
CA LEU A 107 1.52 1.10 5.14
C LEU A 107 2.21 -0.26 5.01
N HIS A 108 1.50 -1.36 5.29
CA HIS A 108 2.07 -2.71 5.17
C HIS A 108 2.47 -3.05 3.74
N THR A 109 1.66 -2.61 2.76
CA THR A 109 1.97 -2.81 1.34
C THR A 109 3.20 -2.00 0.95
N ALA A 110 3.26 -0.71 1.28
CA ALA A 110 4.41 0.14 1.00
C ALA A 110 5.70 -0.43 1.63
N ALA A 111 5.63 -0.89 2.88
CA ALA A 111 6.75 -1.52 3.58
C ALA A 111 7.24 -2.79 2.87
N ARG A 112 6.31 -3.67 2.46
CA ARG A 112 6.65 -4.92 1.76
C ARG A 112 7.31 -4.67 0.41
N GLU A 113 6.84 -3.67 -0.32
CA GLU A 113 7.37 -3.32 -1.65
C GLU A 113 8.58 -2.38 -1.57
N GLY A 114 8.98 -1.96 -0.37
CA GLY A 114 10.17 -1.12 -0.15
C GLY A 114 9.98 0.36 -0.49
N ASN A 115 8.74 0.85 -0.53
CA ASN A 115 8.40 2.25 -0.79
C ASN A 115 8.63 3.11 0.47
N LEU A 116 9.90 3.34 0.81
CA LEU A 116 10.36 3.99 2.05
C LEU A 116 9.80 5.39 2.26
N ASP A 117 9.65 6.19 1.19
CA ASP A 117 9.06 7.53 1.28
C ASP A 117 7.61 7.51 1.77
N LEU A 118 6.82 6.53 1.32
CA LEU A 118 5.45 6.33 1.79
C LEU A 118 5.45 5.85 3.23
N VAL A 119 6.34 4.93 3.59
CA VAL A 119 6.47 4.46 4.99
C VAL A 119 6.79 5.64 5.90
N ARG A 120 7.74 6.49 5.54
CA ARG A 120 8.07 7.70 6.30
C ARG A 120 6.87 8.63 6.43
N PHE A 121 6.17 8.90 5.33
CA PHE A 121 4.94 9.69 5.35
C PHE A 121 3.90 9.15 6.34
N PHE A 122 3.68 7.84 6.38
CA PHE A 122 2.73 7.23 7.30
C PHE A 122 3.17 7.33 8.76
N VAL A 123 4.47 7.11 9.04
CA VAL A 123 5.02 7.17 10.39
C VAL A 123 5.04 8.61 10.93
N ASP A 124 5.38 9.59 10.08
CA ASP A 124 5.39 11.02 10.42
C ASP A 124 3.98 11.54 10.72
N ALA A 125 2.99 11.14 9.91
CA ALA A 125 1.59 11.50 10.11
C ALA A 125 0.94 10.79 11.31
N SER A 126 1.73 10.08 12.13
CA SER A 126 1.27 9.36 13.33
C SER A 126 0.12 8.40 13.02
N PHE A 127 0.08 7.81 11.82
CA PHE A 127 -0.87 6.73 11.56
C PHE A 127 -0.47 5.56 12.45
N THR A 128 -1.23 5.38 13.53
CA THR A 128 -1.00 4.41 14.61
C THR A 128 -1.27 2.96 14.19
N GLY A 129 -0.99 2.61 12.94
CA GLY A 129 -0.88 1.21 12.57
C GLY A 129 0.11 0.52 13.48
N SER A 130 -0.07 -0.78 13.70
CA SER A 130 0.85 -1.58 14.51
C SER A 130 2.24 -1.49 13.90
N ILE A 131 3.06 -0.52 14.33
CA ILE A 131 4.47 -0.38 13.92
C ILE A 131 5.22 -1.68 14.26
N SER A 132 4.75 -2.42 15.27
CA SER A 132 5.21 -3.77 15.58
C SER A 132 5.15 -4.71 14.36
N ASP A 133 4.12 -4.61 13.52
CA ASP A 133 3.97 -5.46 12.33
C ASP A 133 4.96 -5.06 11.23
N LEU A 134 5.39 -3.79 11.17
CA LEU A 134 6.39 -3.32 10.22
C LEU A 134 7.75 -3.97 10.44
N TRP A 135 8.15 -4.19 11.70
CA TRP A 135 9.38 -4.91 12.02
C TRP A 135 9.34 -6.35 11.51
N CYS A 136 8.20 -7.03 11.68
CA CYS A 136 8.00 -8.37 11.14
C CYS A 136 8.09 -8.38 9.61
N ILE A 137 7.47 -7.40 8.94
CA ILE A 137 7.53 -7.26 7.48
C ILE A 137 8.98 -7.04 7.04
N ALA A 138 9.71 -6.13 7.68
CA ALA A 138 11.09 -5.79 7.32
C ALA A 138 12.03 -7.01 7.41
N VAL A 139 11.93 -7.78 8.49
CA VAL A 139 12.72 -9.01 8.67
C VAL A 139 12.32 -10.08 7.66
N ASN A 140 11.02 -10.35 7.50
CA ASN A 140 10.53 -11.41 6.61
C ASN A 140 10.80 -11.14 5.12
N THR A 141 10.82 -9.87 4.71
CA THR A 141 11.16 -9.49 3.33
C THR A 141 12.66 -9.28 3.13
N ASN A 142 13.48 -9.48 4.16
CA ASN A 142 14.90 -9.14 4.19
C ASN A 142 15.18 -7.69 3.73
N ASN A 143 14.29 -6.75 4.06
CA ASN A 143 14.40 -5.36 3.65
C ASN A 143 15.26 -4.56 4.65
N VAL A 144 16.58 -4.59 4.43
CA VAL A 144 17.60 -3.91 5.26
C VAL A 144 17.35 -2.40 5.34
N ALA A 145 16.93 -1.77 4.24
CA ALA A 145 16.69 -0.34 4.19
C ALA A 145 15.45 0.08 5.01
N LEU A 146 14.42 -0.77 5.04
CA LEU A 146 13.27 -0.57 5.93
C LEU A 146 13.66 -0.69 7.40
N VAL A 147 14.52 -1.64 7.77
CA VAL A 147 15.05 -1.74 9.14
C VAL A 147 15.82 -0.47 9.52
N ALA A 148 16.72 0.01 8.66
CA ALA A 148 17.44 1.26 8.89
C ALA A 148 16.49 2.44 9.13
N LEU A 149 15.48 2.59 8.27
CA LEU A 149 14.48 3.65 8.38
C LEU A 149 13.66 3.55 9.66
N LEU A 150 13.24 2.36 10.08
CA LEU A 150 12.47 2.18 11.32
C LEU A 150 13.31 2.53 12.56
N VAL A 151 14.59 2.14 12.57
CA VAL A 151 15.53 2.48 13.64
C VAL A 151 15.79 3.99 13.69
N GLU A 152 15.94 4.64 12.53
CA GLU A 152 16.13 6.10 12.43
C GLU A 152 14.92 6.87 12.97
N ILE A 153 13.70 6.51 12.53
CA ILE A 153 12.50 7.28 12.88
C ILE A 153 12.07 7.03 14.34
N ARG A 154 12.25 5.81 14.87
CA ARG A 154 11.82 5.44 16.25
C ARG A 154 12.82 4.50 16.94
N PRO A 155 14.00 4.99 17.37
CA PRO A 155 15.00 4.16 18.04
C PRO A 155 14.51 3.52 19.35
N LEU A 156 13.49 4.10 20.00
CA LEU A 156 12.91 3.62 21.27
C LEU A 156 11.81 2.56 21.11
N GLN A 157 11.40 2.20 19.88
CA GLN A 157 10.35 1.20 19.62
C GLN A 157 10.87 -0.08 18.98
N VAL A 158 12.17 -0.33 19.07
CA VAL A 158 12.77 -1.58 18.59
C VAL A 158 12.21 -2.75 19.41
N PRO A 159 11.59 -3.76 18.77
CA PRO A 159 11.03 -4.89 19.49
C PRO A 159 12.11 -5.75 20.13
N THR A 160 11.90 -6.18 21.38
CA THR A 160 12.84 -7.02 22.12
C THR A 160 13.09 -8.38 21.43
N TRP A 161 12.08 -8.93 20.75
CA TRP A 161 12.21 -10.19 20.01
C TRP A 161 13.22 -10.10 18.85
N LEU A 162 13.51 -8.89 18.36
CA LEU A 162 14.45 -8.68 17.27
C LEU A 162 15.87 -9.12 17.67
N GLY A 163 16.28 -8.86 18.91
CA GLY A 163 17.58 -9.30 19.46
C GLY A 163 17.72 -10.82 19.59
N THR A 164 16.61 -11.54 19.53
CA THR A 164 16.56 -13.02 19.57
C THR A 164 16.24 -13.64 18.20
N SER A 165 16.00 -12.84 17.17
CA SER A 165 15.54 -13.33 15.86
C SER A 165 16.67 -14.03 15.11
N MET A 166 16.45 -15.30 14.77
CA MET A 166 17.38 -16.10 13.96
C MET A 166 17.30 -15.81 12.45
N SER A 167 16.29 -15.04 12.02
CA SER A 167 16.05 -14.68 10.61
C SER A 167 16.69 -13.36 10.21
N LEU A 168 17.53 -12.77 11.06
CA LEU A 168 18.25 -11.54 10.74
C LEU A 168 19.37 -11.83 9.73
N SER A 169 19.41 -11.05 8.65
CA SER A 169 20.60 -11.02 7.80
C SER A 169 21.75 -10.28 8.50
N PRO A 170 23.01 -10.54 8.13
CA PRO A 170 24.15 -9.86 8.75
C PRO A 170 24.09 -8.34 8.61
N ALA A 171 23.58 -7.83 7.49
CA ALA A 171 23.40 -6.39 7.29
C ALA A 171 22.40 -5.79 8.29
N MET A 172 21.29 -6.50 8.57
CA MET A 172 20.35 -6.08 9.62
C MET A 172 21.01 -6.15 11.00
N ALA A 173 21.71 -7.25 11.31
CA ALA A 173 22.41 -7.40 12.58
C ALA A 173 23.42 -6.27 12.83
N GLN A 174 24.19 -5.88 11.80
CA GLN A 174 25.11 -4.75 11.88
C GLN A 174 24.40 -3.42 12.16
N ILE A 175 23.27 -3.14 11.50
CA ILE A 175 22.47 -1.94 11.75
C ILE A 175 21.98 -1.92 13.20
N LEU A 176 21.50 -3.05 13.71
CA LEU A 176 20.98 -3.14 15.07
C LEU A 176 22.09 -2.93 16.11
N LEU A 177 23.24 -3.58 15.94
CA LEU A 177 24.41 -3.41 16.79
C LEU A 177 24.93 -1.97 16.76
N ALA A 178 24.97 -1.33 15.59
CA ALA A 178 25.39 0.06 15.44
C ALA A 178 24.49 1.05 16.20
N HIS A 179 23.22 0.68 16.43
CA HIS A 179 22.26 1.48 17.20
C HIS A 179 22.13 1.01 18.67
N GLY A 180 23.05 0.18 19.14
CA GLY A 180 23.12 -0.25 20.56
C GLY A 180 22.08 -1.28 20.95
N ILE A 181 21.54 -2.05 19.99
CA ILE A 181 20.58 -3.11 20.25
C ILE A 181 21.34 -4.42 20.46
N ASP A 182 21.23 -4.99 21.65
CA ASP A 182 21.91 -6.24 22.01
C ASP A 182 21.29 -7.43 21.27
N LEU A 183 22.15 -8.18 20.55
CA LEU A 183 21.78 -9.43 19.90
C LEU A 183 22.25 -10.62 20.75
N THR A 184 21.41 -11.64 20.87
CA THR A 184 21.80 -12.89 21.53
C THR A 184 22.87 -13.62 20.72
N PRO A 185 23.78 -14.38 21.36
CA PRO A 185 24.80 -15.16 20.66
C PRO A 185 24.23 -16.09 19.58
N SER A 186 23.04 -16.67 19.81
CA SER A 186 22.34 -17.51 18.84
C SER A 186 21.85 -16.73 17.62
N ALA A 187 21.32 -15.51 17.81
CA ALA A 187 20.91 -14.64 16.70
C ALA A 187 22.13 -14.18 15.89
N MET A 188 23.22 -13.81 16.56
CA MET A 188 24.49 -13.47 15.91
C MET A 188 25.06 -14.64 15.10
N TYR A 189 25.07 -15.84 15.68
CA TYR A 189 25.55 -17.06 15.00
C TYR A 189 24.70 -17.39 13.77
N SER A 190 23.37 -17.28 13.87
CA SER A 190 22.47 -17.51 12.73
C SER A 190 22.69 -16.48 11.62
N ALA A 191 22.78 -15.19 11.96
CA ALA A 191 23.06 -14.13 10.99
C ALA A 191 24.43 -14.30 10.32
N ALA A 192 25.46 -14.70 11.07
CA ALA A 192 26.79 -14.97 10.53
C ALA A 192 26.81 -16.20 9.60
N LYS A 193 26.04 -17.24 9.93
CA LYS A 193 25.89 -18.43 9.09
C LYS A 193 25.23 -18.10 7.74
N ASP A 194 24.29 -17.16 7.73
CA ASP A 194 23.49 -16.79 6.55
C ASP A 194 24.15 -15.76 5.62
N GLY A 195 25.23 -15.07 6.04
CA GLY A 195 25.95 -14.13 5.18
C GLY A 195 27.47 -14.30 5.13
N CYS A 196 27.85 -15.47 4.61
CA CYS A 196 29.17 -15.84 4.11
C CYS A 196 30.16 -16.43 5.14
N LEU A 197 30.54 -17.70 4.91
CA LEU A 197 31.96 -17.99 4.70
C LEU A 197 32.35 -17.29 3.40
N GLU A 198 32.92 -16.10 3.52
CA GLU A 198 33.94 -15.44 2.67
C GLU A 198 34.05 -13.96 3.04
#